data_AF-A0A7X6VEP9-F1
#
_entry.id   AF-A0A7X6VEP9-F1
#
_cell.length_a   1.000
_cell.length_b   1.000
_cell.length_c   1.000
_cell.angle_alpha   90.00
_cell.angle_beta   90.00
_cell.angle_gamma   90.00
#
_symmetry.space_group_name_H-M   'P 1'
#
loop_
_entity.id
_entity.type
_entity.pdbx_description
1 polymer ?
#
loop_
_entity_poly.entity_id
_entity_poly.type
_entity_poly.pdbx_seq_one_letter_code
_entity_poly.pdbx_strand_id
1 'polypeptide(L)'
;MDSFLKLGFFSMADKITDALSSSFPYIVTGAVIVAIWIYFLFLVPRKQKRYDKASDYIQDVLNFGVMLGSGLAKILYIAFSIVLVIVGIVAMFVTNFFVGLLGTLILEIILRVLFEIFMVVFSIQENVIAIRERMEKRDEDYYYEDE
;
A
#
# COMPACT_ATOMS: atom_id res chain seq x y z
N MET A 1 -26.81 -4.71 22.62
CA MET A 1 -26.76 -3.96 21.34
C MET A 1 -25.71 -4.51 20.37
N ASP A 2 -24.65 -5.19 20.83
CA ASP A 2 -23.58 -5.72 19.95
C ASP A 2 -24.01 -6.86 19.02
N SER A 3 -25.02 -7.64 19.40
CA SER A 3 -25.48 -8.78 18.60
C SER A 3 -26.28 -8.38 17.35
N PHE A 4 -26.94 -7.21 17.37
CA PHE A 4 -27.76 -6.73 16.25
C PHE A 4 -26.89 -6.05 15.17
N LEU A 5 -25.86 -5.32 15.59
CA LEU A 5 -24.85 -4.76 14.68
C LEU A 5 -24.05 -5.89 14.00
N LYS A 6 -23.61 -6.90 14.74
CA LYS A 6 -22.93 -8.06 14.14
C LYS A 6 -23.81 -8.78 13.10
N LEU A 7 -25.07 -9.05 13.41
CA LEU A 7 -25.96 -9.73 12.44
C LEU A 7 -26.21 -8.88 11.18
N GLY A 8 -26.36 -7.56 11.32
CA GLY A 8 -26.61 -6.65 10.21
C GLY A 8 -25.40 -6.47 9.29
N PHE A 9 -24.19 -6.29 9.85
CA PHE A 9 -22.96 -6.10 9.06
C PHE A 9 -22.54 -7.38 8.32
N PHE A 10 -22.62 -8.56 8.94
CA PHE A 10 -22.27 -9.81 8.27
C PHE A 10 -23.26 -10.15 7.15
N SER A 11 -24.57 -10.03 7.39
CA SER A 11 -25.56 -10.22 6.33
C SER A 11 -25.37 -9.24 5.17
N MET A 12 -24.89 -8.03 5.43
CA MET A 12 -24.60 -7.03 4.41
C MET A 12 -23.34 -7.37 3.62
N ALA A 13 -22.28 -7.82 4.30
CA ALA A 13 -21.06 -8.31 3.67
C ALA A 13 -21.33 -9.53 2.79
N ASP A 14 -22.20 -10.45 3.22
CA ASP A 14 -22.61 -11.62 2.44
C ASP A 14 -23.29 -11.17 1.14
N LYS A 15 -24.25 -10.23 1.21
CA LYS A 15 -24.91 -9.70 0.01
C LYS A 15 -23.96 -9.03 -0.98
N ILE A 16 -23.00 -8.25 -0.48
CA ILE A 16 -21.98 -7.60 -1.31
C ILE A 16 -21.07 -8.66 -1.95
N THR A 17 -20.67 -9.65 -1.17
CA THR A 17 -19.79 -10.74 -1.62
C THR A 17 -20.49 -11.61 -2.66
N ASP A 18 -21.77 -11.92 -2.47
CA ASP A 18 -22.58 -12.66 -3.44
C ASP A 18 -22.73 -11.87 -4.75
N ALA A 19 -23.04 -10.57 -4.67
CA ALA A 19 -23.16 -9.69 -5.83
C ALA A 19 -21.83 -9.56 -6.60
N LEU A 20 -20.70 -9.63 -5.90
CA LEU A 20 -19.37 -9.51 -6.49
C LEU A 20 -18.69 -10.85 -6.78
N SER A 21 -19.24 -11.98 -6.33
CA SER A 21 -18.56 -13.28 -6.28
C SER A 21 -17.89 -13.69 -7.60
N SER A 22 -18.57 -13.45 -8.73
CA SER A 22 -18.06 -13.73 -10.08
C SER A 22 -17.05 -12.69 -10.58
N SER A 23 -17.19 -11.45 -10.14
CA SER A 23 -16.45 -10.29 -10.66
C SER A 23 -15.26 -9.88 -9.78
N PHE A 24 -15.24 -10.34 -8.53
CA PHE A 24 -14.26 -9.95 -7.50
C PHE A 24 -12.81 -10.25 -7.89
N PRO A 25 -12.48 -11.43 -8.46
CA PRO A 25 -11.11 -11.70 -8.92
C PRO A 25 -10.65 -10.68 -9.97
N TYR A 26 -11.51 -10.33 -10.93
CA TYR A 26 -11.19 -9.36 -11.97
C TYR A 26 -11.02 -7.94 -11.42
N ILE A 27 -11.83 -7.55 -10.42
CA ILE A 27 -11.69 -6.26 -9.73
C ILE A 27 -10.34 -6.18 -9.03
N VAL A 28 -9.95 -7.23 -8.30
CA VAL A 28 -8.66 -7.28 -7.59
C VAL A 28 -7.51 -7.24 -8.58
N THR A 29 -7.52 -8.08 -9.63
CA THR A 29 -6.46 -8.09 -10.64
C THR A 29 -6.35 -6.75 -11.36
N GLY A 30 -7.48 -6.15 -11.76
CA GLY A 30 -7.52 -4.83 -12.40
C GLY A 30 -6.97 -3.74 -11.49
N ALA A 31 -7.35 -3.73 -10.22
CA ALA A 31 -6.86 -2.76 -9.23
C ALA A 31 -5.35 -2.86 -9.03
N VAL A 32 -4.79 -4.07 -8.98
CA VAL A 32 -3.33 -4.27 -8.88
C VAL A 32 -2.60 -3.73 -10.11
N ILE A 33 -3.10 -4.02 -11.32
CA ILE A 33 -2.51 -3.50 -12.57
C ILE A 33 -2.53 -1.96 -12.56
N VAL A 34 -3.67 -1.36 -12.24
CA VAL A 34 -3.81 0.10 -12.18
C VAL A 34 -2.91 0.70 -11.10
N ALA A 35 -2.81 0.08 -9.93
CA ALA A 35 -1.94 0.55 -8.84
C ALA A 35 -0.45 0.52 -9.23
N ILE A 36 -0.01 -0.53 -9.93
CA ILE A 36 1.35 -0.62 -10.48
C ILE A 36 1.58 0.53 -11.48
N TRP A 37 0.64 0.75 -12.40
CA TRP A 37 0.71 1.85 -13.37
C TRP A 37 0.80 3.22 -12.69
N ILE A 38 -0.07 3.49 -11.71
CA ILE A 38 -0.07 4.74 -10.95
C ILE A 38 1.28 4.93 -10.23
N TYR A 39 1.81 3.88 -9.61
CA TYR A 39 3.09 3.94 -8.91
C TYR A 39 4.24 4.30 -9.86
N PHE A 40 4.36 3.62 -11.00
CA PHE A 40 5.41 3.89 -11.98
C PHE A 40 5.26 5.25 -12.66
N LEU A 41 4.03 5.71 -12.92
CA LEU A 41 3.79 6.96 -13.66
C LEU A 41 3.86 8.21 -12.77
N PHE A 42 3.36 8.13 -11.53
CA PHE A 42 3.25 9.29 -10.63
C PHE A 42 4.21 9.27 -9.44
N LEU A 43 4.61 8.09 -8.95
CA LEU A 43 5.23 7.95 -7.63
C LEU A 43 6.72 7.60 -7.65
N VAL A 44 7.23 7.04 -8.76
CA VAL A 44 8.68 6.92 -8.97
C VAL A 44 9.22 8.35 -9.11
N PRO A 45 10.02 8.84 -8.13
CA PRO A 45 10.71 10.10 -8.31
C PRO A 45 11.59 9.93 -9.53
N ARG A 46 11.58 10.90 -10.45
CA ARG A 46 12.61 11.02 -11.49
C ARG A 46 13.96 11.19 -10.79
N LYS A 47 14.54 10.11 -10.29
CA LYS A 47 15.84 10.13 -9.63
C LYS A 47 16.82 10.65 -10.68
N GLN A 48 17.58 11.66 -10.29
CA GLN A 48 18.71 12.23 -11.03
C GLN A 48 19.86 11.23 -11.25
N LYS A 49 19.65 9.92 -11.02
CA LYS A 49 20.58 8.88 -11.45
C LYS A 49 20.19 8.49 -12.87
N ARG A 50 21.03 8.92 -13.81
CA ARG A 50 21.01 8.48 -15.19
C ARG A 50 21.33 6.99 -15.20
N TYR A 51 20.32 6.14 -15.04
CA TYR A 51 20.48 4.69 -15.24
C TYR A 51 20.79 4.51 -16.72
N ASP A 52 22.05 4.21 -17.06
CA ASP A 52 22.50 4.05 -18.45
C ASP A 52 21.86 2.81 -19.12
N LYS A 53 21.25 1.91 -18.34
CA LYS A 53 20.56 0.72 -18.80
C LYS A 53 19.27 0.45 -18.03
N ALA A 54 18.23 0.02 -18.75
CA ALA A 54 16.96 -0.41 -18.16
C ALA A 54 17.11 -1.64 -17.23
N SER A 55 18.18 -2.44 -17.43
CA SER A 55 18.50 -3.60 -16.58
C SER A 55 18.86 -3.20 -15.15
N ASP A 56 19.63 -2.12 -14.96
CA ASP A 56 20.05 -1.66 -13.63
C ASP A 56 18.86 -1.08 -12.87
N TYR A 57 17.93 -0.45 -13.59
CA TYR A 57 16.66 0.01 -13.03
C TYR A 57 15.77 -1.17 -12.60
N ILE A 58 15.64 -2.21 -13.43
CA ILE A 58 14.88 -3.42 -13.07
C ILE A 58 15.52 -4.13 -11.88
N GLN A 59 16.85 -4.18 -11.79
CA GLN A 59 17.55 -4.86 -10.71
C GLN A 59 17.47 -4.09 -9.38
N ASP A 60 17.50 -2.76 -9.41
CA ASP A 60 17.29 -1.88 -8.25
C ASP A 60 15.81 -1.91 -7.80
N VAL A 61 14.88 -1.93 -8.75
CA VAL A 61 13.44 -2.09 -8.48
C VAL A 61 13.12 -3.49 -7.96
N LEU A 62 13.76 -4.55 -8.44
CA LEU A 62 13.59 -5.94 -7.96
C LEU A 62 14.45 -6.27 -6.74
N ASN A 63 15.26 -5.33 -6.23
CA ASN A 63 15.98 -5.54 -4.98
C ASN A 63 14.97 -5.51 -3.83
N PHE A 64 14.51 -6.71 -3.46
CA PHE A 64 13.48 -6.94 -2.46
C PHE A 64 13.74 -6.18 -1.14
N GLY A 65 14.99 -5.95 -0.74
CA GLY A 65 15.29 -5.20 0.49
C GLY A 65 14.81 -3.74 0.49
N VAL A 66 14.88 -3.05 -0.66
CA VAL A 66 14.51 -1.62 -0.79
C VAL A 66 13.07 -1.48 -1.31
N MET A 67 12.63 -2.41 -2.16
CA MET A 67 11.29 -2.40 -2.75
C MET A 67 10.21 -2.86 -1.76
N LEU A 68 10.48 -3.85 -0.91
CA LEU A 68 9.51 -4.40 0.06
C LEU A 68 9.13 -3.40 1.16
N GLY A 69 9.99 -2.41 1.45
CA GLY A 69 9.79 -1.44 2.53
C GLY A 69 8.76 -0.37 2.22
N SER A 70 9.12 0.64 1.42
CA SER A 70 8.20 1.77 1.15
C SER A 70 7.48 1.71 -0.20
N GLY A 71 8.07 1.06 -1.21
CA GLY A 71 7.50 1.00 -2.56
C GLY A 71 6.30 0.08 -2.65
N LEU A 72 6.48 -1.18 -2.23
CA LEU A 72 5.43 -2.19 -2.25
C LEU A 72 4.24 -1.79 -1.35
N ALA A 73 4.51 -1.27 -0.14
CA ALA A 73 3.46 -0.81 0.77
C ALA A 73 2.58 0.27 0.13
N LYS A 74 3.16 1.21 -0.63
CA LYS A 74 2.41 2.25 -1.36
C LYS A 74 1.58 1.68 -2.51
N ILE A 75 2.15 0.78 -3.32
CA ILE A 75 1.40 0.11 -4.40
C ILE A 75 0.21 -0.65 -3.81
N LEU A 76 0.45 -1.38 -2.73
CA LEU A 76 -0.56 -2.19 -2.06
C LEU A 76 -1.67 -1.31 -1.47
N TYR A 77 -1.32 -0.19 -0.84
CA TYR A 77 -2.28 0.81 -0.36
C TYR A 77 -3.19 1.32 -1.48
N ILE A 78 -2.61 1.72 -2.62
CA ILE A 78 -3.37 2.23 -3.77
C ILE A 78 -4.28 1.14 -4.33
N ALA A 79 -3.77 -0.10 -4.47
CA ALA A 79 -4.56 -1.22 -4.96
C ALA A 79 -5.77 -1.50 -4.04
N PHE A 80 -5.55 -1.59 -2.72
CA PHE A 80 -6.64 -1.80 -1.77
C PHE A 80 -7.64 -0.63 -1.77
N SER A 81 -7.18 0.62 -1.84
CA SER A 81 -8.07 1.78 -1.89
C SER A 81 -8.98 1.73 -3.13
N ILE A 82 -8.43 1.38 -4.31
CA ILE A 82 -9.25 1.22 -5.54
C ILE A 82 -10.29 0.12 -5.36
N VAL A 83 -9.90 -1.04 -4.81
CA VAL A 83 -10.83 -2.15 -4.54
C VAL A 83 -11.94 -1.68 -3.59
N LEU A 84 -11.59 -1.00 -2.50
CA LEU A 84 -12.56 -0.52 -1.51
C LEU A 84 -13.53 0.50 -2.09
N VAL A 85 -13.07 1.41 -2.94
CA VAL A 85 -13.95 2.35 -3.66
C VAL A 85 -14.94 1.59 -4.55
N ILE A 86 -14.48 0.63 -5.35
CA ILE A 86 -15.34 -0.16 -6.25
C ILE A 86 -16.36 -0.98 -5.44
N VAL A 87 -15.91 -1.69 -4.41
CA VAL A 87 -16.78 -2.45 -3.50
C VAL A 87 -17.77 -1.53 -2.81
N GLY A 88 -17.34 -0.34 -2.42
CA GLY A 88 -18.16 0.70 -1.78
C GLY A 88 -19.28 1.20 -2.67
N ILE A 89 -18.99 1.46 -3.95
CA ILE A 89 -20.00 1.82 -4.94
C ILE A 89 -21.04 0.70 -5.04
N VAL A 90 -20.62 -0.56 -5.16
CA VAL A 90 -21.55 -1.70 -5.22
C VAL A 90 -22.37 -1.82 -3.93
N ALA A 91 -21.77 -1.58 -2.77
CA ALA A 91 -22.46 -1.60 -1.48
C ALA A 91 -23.60 -0.58 -1.41
N MET A 92 -23.46 0.60 -2.03
CA MET A 92 -24.53 1.61 -2.08
C MET A 92 -25.77 1.13 -2.84
N PHE A 93 -25.60 0.27 -3.85
CA PHE A 93 -26.70 -0.27 -4.65
C PHE A 93 -27.32 -1.54 -4.07
N VAL A 94 -26.52 -2.42 -3.46
CA VAL A 94 -26.98 -3.73 -2.97
C VAL A 94 -27.65 -3.65 -1.60
N THR A 95 -27.31 -2.64 -0.80
CA THR A 95 -27.67 -2.60 0.63
C THR A 95 -28.61 -1.42 0.92
N ASN A 96 -28.04 -0.24 1.17
CA ASN A 96 -28.69 1.05 1.26
C ASN A 96 -27.64 2.11 0.97
N PHE A 97 -28.00 3.18 0.25
CA PHE A 97 -27.06 4.23 -0.15
C PHE A 97 -26.25 4.79 1.04
N PHE A 98 -26.93 5.18 2.12
CA PHE A 98 -26.28 5.75 3.30
C PHE A 98 -25.39 4.76 4.06
N VAL A 99 -25.79 3.50 4.14
CA VAL A 99 -25.01 2.48 4.86
C VAL A 99 -23.80 2.05 4.03
N GLY A 100 -23.97 1.89 2.72
CA GLY A 100 -22.87 1.65 1.79
C GLY A 100 -21.85 2.79 1.85
N LEU A 101 -22.30 4.05 1.76
CA LEU A 101 -21.43 5.22 1.84
C LEU A 101 -20.69 5.32 3.17
N LEU A 102 -21.39 5.18 4.29
CA LEU A 102 -20.77 5.25 5.62
C LEU A 102 -19.78 4.10 5.82
N GLY A 103 -20.12 2.90 5.36
CA GLY A 103 -19.25 1.73 5.39
C GLY A 103 -17.97 1.94 4.57
N THR A 104 -18.08 2.46 3.35
CA THR A 104 -16.91 2.79 2.51
C THR A 104 -16.02 3.82 3.18
N LEU A 105 -16.58 4.92 3.69
CA LEU A 105 -15.81 5.97 4.36
C LEU A 105 -15.05 5.45 5.57
N ILE A 106 -15.71 4.65 6.42
CA ILE A 106 -15.08 4.06 7.60
C ILE A 106 -13.96 3.10 7.18
N LEU A 107 -14.20 2.27 6.17
CA LEU A 107 -13.23 1.27 5.73
C LEU A 107 -11.99 1.90 5.08
N GLU A 108 -12.16 3.00 4.35
CA GLU A 108 -11.06 3.82 3.81
C GLU A 108 -10.22 4.48 4.92
N ILE A 109 -10.87 4.98 5.98
CA ILE A 109 -10.16 5.54 7.14
C ILE A 109 -9.36 4.44 7.85
N ILE A 110 -9.95 3.27 8.07
CA ILE A 110 -9.26 2.13 8.68
C ILE A 110 -8.07 1.71 7.82
N LEU A 111 -8.26 1.59 6.50
CA LEU A 111 -7.20 1.24 5.56
C LEU A 111 -6.04 2.25 5.65
N ARG A 112 -6.36 3.56 5.69
CA ARG A 112 -5.36 4.62 5.81
C ARG A 112 -4.55 4.49 7.09
N VAL A 113 -5.21 4.33 8.24
CA VAL A 113 -4.52 4.19 9.53
C VAL A 113 -3.60 2.96 9.54
N LEU A 114 -4.08 1.82 9.02
CA LEU A 114 -3.27 0.59 8.95
C LEU A 114 -2.01 0.80 8.11
N PHE A 115 -2.15 1.33 6.89
CA PHE A 115 -1.01 1.53 6.00
C PHE A 115 -0.04 2.61 6.50
N GLU A 116 -0.52 3.64 7.18
CA GLU A 116 0.33 4.66 7.80
C GLU A 116 1.21 4.04 8.89
N ILE A 117 0.66 3.15 9.73
CA ILE A 117 1.44 2.41 10.73
C ILE A 117 2.52 1.54 10.07
N PHE A 118 2.16 0.77 9.03
CA PHE A 118 3.15 -0.05 8.30
C PHE A 118 4.26 0.81 7.70
N MET A 119 3.91 1.93 7.06
CA MET A 119 4.87 2.86 6.48
C MET A 119 5.81 3.47 7.51
N VAL A 120 5.31 3.81 8.70
CA VAL A 120 6.14 4.32 9.82
C VAL A 120 7.16 3.26 10.25
N VAL A 121 6.75 2.00 10.37
CA VAL A 121 7.66 0.89 10.74
C VAL A 121 8.78 0.75 9.71
N PHE A 122 8.45 0.77 8.41
CA PHE A 122 9.46 0.70 7.35
C PHE A 122 10.38 1.92 7.35
N SER A 123 9.85 3.12 7.60
CA SER A 123 10.68 4.33 7.71
C SER A 123 11.65 4.28 8.90
N ILE A 124 11.25 3.68 10.03
CA ILE A 124 12.14 3.46 11.17
C ILE A 124 13.27 2.51 10.78
N GLN A 125 12.98 1.40 10.09
CA GLN A 125 13.99 0.46 9.63
C GLN A 125 14.99 1.13 8.68
N GLU A 126 14.51 1.87 7.68
CA GLU A 126 15.37 2.62 6.75
C GLU A 126 16.26 3.64 7.48
N ASN A 127 15.71 4.37 8.46
CA ASN A 127 16.47 5.35 9.25
C ASN A 127 17.52 4.68 10.15
N VAL A 128 17.22 3.54 10.76
CA VAL A 128 18.18 2.80 11.60
C VAL A 128 19.34 2.28 10.76
N ILE A 129 19.06 1.75 9.57
CA ILE A 129 20.10 1.31 8.62
C ILE A 129 20.97 2.51 8.20
N ALA A 130 20.35 3.63 7.84
CA ALA A 130 21.06 4.84 7.45
C ALA A 130 21.94 5.41 8.59
N ILE A 131 21.50 5.32 9.84
CA ILE A 131 22.30 5.73 11.01
C ILE A 131 23.51 4.79 11.16
N ARG A 132 23.32 3.48 11.05
CA ARG A 132 24.41 2.50 11.14
C ARG A 132 25.49 2.73 10.09
N GLU A 133 25.10 2.93 8.83
CA GLU A 133 26.03 3.22 7.74
C GLU A 133 26.80 4.53 7.95
N ARG A 134 26.17 5.56 8.52
CA ARG A 134 26.83 6.83 8.85
C ARG A 134 27.83 6.70 9.99
N MET A 135 27.54 5.85 10.98
CA MET A 135 28.45 5.57 12.09
C MET A 135 29.69 4.84 11.60
N GLU A 136 29.51 3.81 10.76
CA GLU A 136 30.62 3.01 10.21
C GLU A 136 31.57 3.84 9.34
N LYS A 137 31.05 4.72 8.48
CA LYS A 137 31.87 5.66 7.71
C LYS A 137 32.63 6.66 8.57
N ARG A 138 32.00 7.16 9.64
CA ARG A 138 32.64 8.08 10.57
C ARG A 138 33.78 7.41 11.32
N ASP A 139 33.60 6.15 11.73
CA ASP A 139 34.66 5.37 12.39
C ASP A 139 35.82 5.06 11.43
N GLU A 140 35.55 4.76 10.15
CA GLU A 140 36.61 4.66 9.12
C GLU A 140 37.39 5.97 8.96
N ASP A 141 36.71 7.12 8.83
CA ASP A 141 37.39 8.42 8.67
C ASP A 141 38.30 8.75 9.86
N TYR A 142 37.89 8.42 11.11
CA TYR A 142 38.74 8.62 12.29
C TYR A 142 40.01 7.76 12.27
N TYR A 143 39.93 6.52 11.79
CA TYR A 143 41.09 5.63 11.73
C TYR A 143 42.15 6.06 10.71
N TYR A 144 41.76 6.80 9.67
CA TYR A 144 42.68 7.32 8.65
C TYR A 144 43.23 8.72 8.97
N GLU A 145 42.66 9.46 9.93
CA GLU A 145 43.24 10.73 10.41
C GLU A 145 44.36 10.53 11.45
N ASP A 146 44.45 9.34 12.06
CA ASP A 146 45.44 9.00 13.11
C ASP A 146 46.71 8.26 12.58
N GLU A 147 46.83 8.02 11.26
CA GLU A 147 48.06 7.52 10.58
C GLU A 147 48.86 8.65 9.89
#